data_AF-A0A0V0HDS8-F1
#
_entry.id   AF-A0A0V0HDS8-F1
#
_cell.length_a   1.000
_cell.length_b   1.000
_cell.length_c   1.000
_cell.angle_alpha   90.00
_cell.angle_beta   90.00
_cell.angle_gamma   90.00
#
_symmetry.space_group_name_H-M   'P 1'
#
loop_
_entity.id
_entity.type
_entity.pdbx_description
1 polymer ?
#
loop_
_entity_poly.entity_id
_entity_poly.type
_entity_poly.pdbx_seq_one_letter_code
_entity_poly.pdbx_strand_id
1 'polypeptide(L)'
;MVVVIITYCLLAATLCLMQPFNQVDVNAPFTIAFQAVGMNWAKYIVAFGALKGMTTVLLANVIAQARYFTHIARTHMAPPFLSVINEKTGTPVTATVVMTVANCIIAFFTSLDILANLVSIATLFVYSLVPLALLVRRYYVSGETPDKDRNKLIMFLVLIILSSIGSGVFWAISEHTWLGCIICAGVWFFTTLGLNLTLKEARKPKVWGTPLMPWLPSASIAINVFIMGSIDGASFVRFSVCTAILLIYYLLVGLHATYDGAKEIESKGTNTTDIEAIA
;
A
#
# COMPACT_ATOMS: atom_id res chain seq x y z
N MET A 1 1.02 -12.42 12.30
CA MET A 1 2.04 -12.35 11.23
C MET A 1 2.91 -13.58 11.19
N VAL A 2 3.67 -13.92 12.26
CA VAL A 2 4.52 -15.12 12.30
C VAL A 2 3.77 -16.41 11.92
N VAL A 3 2.57 -16.63 12.47
CA VAL A 3 1.72 -17.79 12.12
C VAL A 3 1.47 -17.87 10.62
N VAL A 4 1.08 -16.76 9.98
CA VAL A 4 0.79 -16.71 8.54
C VAL A 4 2.03 -17.03 7.72
N ILE A 5 3.18 -16.47 8.08
CA ILE A 5 4.46 -16.72 7.40
C ILE A 5 4.81 -18.21 7.45
N ILE A 6 4.78 -18.80 8.64
CA ILE A 6 5.08 -20.23 8.83
C ILE A 6 4.10 -21.08 8.04
N THR A 7 2.80 -20.80 8.12
CA THR A 7 1.79 -21.53 7.35
C THR A 7 2.02 -21.43 5.85
N TYR A 8 2.35 -20.25 5.31
CA TYR A 8 2.61 -20.07 3.87
C TYR A 8 3.87 -20.82 3.42
N CYS A 9 4.94 -20.80 4.22
CA CYS A 9 6.15 -21.58 3.94
C CYS A 9 5.86 -23.09 3.94
N LEU A 10 5.08 -23.59 4.91
CA LEU A 10 4.67 -25.00 4.97
C LEU A 10 3.77 -25.39 3.79
N LEU A 11 2.84 -24.53 3.40
CA LEU A 11 1.98 -24.74 2.23
C LEU A 11 2.78 -24.81 0.93
N ALA A 12 3.75 -23.92 0.74
CA ALA A 12 4.64 -23.96 -0.41
C ALA A 12 5.51 -25.24 -0.41
N ALA A 13 6.10 -25.60 0.73
CA ALA A 13 6.92 -26.80 0.86
C ALA A 13 6.13 -28.09 0.57
N THR A 14 4.91 -28.19 1.10
CA THR A 14 4.03 -29.36 0.86
C THR A 14 3.60 -29.47 -0.60
N LEU A 15 3.27 -28.35 -1.25
CA LEU A 15 2.89 -28.36 -2.66
C LEU A 15 4.05 -28.83 -3.55
N CYS A 16 5.27 -28.31 -3.32
CA CYS A 16 6.46 -28.74 -4.06
C CYS A 16 6.85 -30.21 -3.81
N LEU A 17 6.53 -30.76 -2.63
CA LEU A 17 6.74 -32.17 -2.33
C LEU A 17 5.72 -33.09 -3.03
N MET A 18 4.49 -32.61 -3.22
CA MET A 18 3.43 -33.39 -3.85
C MET A 18 3.55 -33.44 -5.37
N GLN A 19 4.05 -32.38 -6.01
CA GLN A 19 4.06 -32.28 -7.46
C GLN A 19 5.25 -31.45 -7.97
N PRO A 20 5.90 -31.86 -9.08
CA PRO A 20 6.95 -31.05 -9.69
C PRO A 20 6.42 -29.68 -10.12
N PHE A 21 7.24 -28.64 -9.96
CA PHE A 21 6.89 -27.24 -10.20
C PHE A 21 6.30 -26.96 -11.59
N ASN A 22 6.71 -27.74 -12.61
CA ASN A 22 6.23 -27.59 -13.99
C ASN A 22 4.77 -28.00 -14.21
N GLN A 23 4.17 -28.74 -13.28
CA GLN A 23 2.81 -29.28 -13.45
C GLN A 23 1.79 -28.54 -12.58
N VAL A 24 2.23 -27.61 -11.72
CA VAL A 24 1.36 -26.95 -10.74
C VAL A 24 0.39 -26.03 -11.46
N ASP A 25 -0.91 -26.30 -11.30
CA ASP A 25 -1.95 -25.46 -11.88
C ASP A 25 -2.04 -24.12 -11.12
N VAL A 26 -2.11 -23.02 -11.88
CA VAL A 26 -2.13 -21.65 -11.33
C VAL A 26 -3.48 -21.30 -10.70
N ASN A 27 -4.57 -21.87 -11.21
CA ASN A 27 -5.94 -21.53 -10.77
C ASN A 27 -6.38 -22.37 -9.56
N ALA A 28 -5.93 -23.63 -9.48
CA ALA A 28 -6.34 -24.56 -8.44
C ALA A 28 -5.19 -25.45 -7.92
N PRO A 29 -4.08 -24.86 -7.40
CA PRO A 29 -2.84 -25.58 -7.11
C PRO A 29 -3.04 -26.75 -6.13
N PHE A 30 -3.71 -26.52 -4.99
CA PHE A 30 -3.90 -27.55 -3.98
C PHE A 30 -4.93 -28.61 -4.39
N THR A 31 -6.06 -28.18 -4.95
CA THR A 31 -7.15 -29.06 -5.39
C THR A 31 -6.65 -30.08 -6.42
N ILE A 32 -5.87 -29.63 -7.40
CA ILE A 32 -5.29 -30.49 -8.44
C ILE A 32 -4.15 -31.33 -7.88
N ALA A 33 -3.30 -30.78 -7.01
CA ALA A 33 -2.23 -31.56 -6.38
C ALA A 33 -2.76 -32.74 -5.54
N PHE A 34 -3.83 -32.54 -4.75
CA PHE A 34 -4.45 -33.63 -4.00
C PHE A 34 -5.09 -34.68 -4.91
N GLN A 35 -5.63 -34.27 -6.05
CA GLN A 35 -6.16 -35.17 -7.06
C GLN A 35 -5.05 -35.99 -7.72
N ALA A 36 -3.90 -35.38 -8.03
CA ALA A 36 -2.75 -36.05 -8.64
C ALA A 36 -2.16 -37.14 -7.73
N VAL A 37 -2.21 -36.96 -6.41
CA VAL A 37 -1.78 -37.94 -5.41
C VAL A 37 -2.86 -39.00 -5.11
N GLY A 38 -4.06 -38.89 -5.70
CA GLY A 38 -5.16 -39.83 -5.51
C GLY A 38 -6.03 -39.57 -4.26
N MET A 39 -5.81 -38.47 -3.53
CA MET A 39 -6.56 -38.11 -2.33
C MET A 39 -7.82 -37.29 -2.65
N ASN A 40 -8.79 -37.93 -3.30
CA ASN A 40 -10.02 -37.26 -3.76
C ASN A 40 -10.90 -36.68 -2.62
N TRP A 41 -10.86 -37.25 -1.41
CA TRP A 41 -11.61 -36.71 -0.27
C TRP A 41 -11.04 -35.36 0.20
N ALA A 42 -9.71 -35.22 0.22
CA ALA A 42 -9.02 -34.02 0.66
C ALA A 42 -9.27 -32.84 -0.29
N LYS A 43 -9.38 -33.13 -1.60
CA LYS A 43 -9.76 -32.16 -2.63
C LYS A 43 -11.03 -31.38 -2.25
N TYR A 44 -12.09 -32.08 -1.86
CA TYR A 44 -13.38 -31.44 -1.54
C TYR A 44 -13.31 -30.60 -0.27
N ILE A 45 -12.61 -31.08 0.76
CA ILE A 45 -12.44 -30.34 2.02
C ILE A 45 -11.67 -29.04 1.78
N VAL A 46 -10.56 -29.12 1.04
CA VAL A 46 -9.74 -27.95 0.73
C VAL A 46 -10.50 -26.97 -0.17
N ALA A 47 -11.22 -27.45 -1.19
CA ALA A 47 -12.04 -26.60 -2.05
C ALA A 47 -13.14 -25.87 -1.25
N PHE A 48 -13.83 -26.56 -0.34
CA PHE A 48 -14.83 -25.94 0.53
C PHE A 48 -14.20 -24.91 1.48
N GLY A 49 -13.05 -25.24 2.07
CA GLY A 49 -12.28 -24.32 2.91
C GLY A 49 -11.84 -23.07 2.15
N ALA A 50 -11.35 -23.23 0.92
CA ALA A 50 -10.95 -22.13 0.05
C ALA A 50 -12.15 -21.23 -0.30
N LEU A 51 -13.29 -21.80 -0.69
CA LEU A 51 -14.51 -21.04 -1.01
C LEU A 51 -15.01 -20.24 0.20
N LYS A 52 -15.07 -20.88 1.37
CA LYS A 52 -15.45 -20.21 2.62
C LYS A 52 -14.44 -19.14 3.02
N GLY A 53 -13.15 -19.40 2.84
CA GLY A 53 -12.09 -18.42 3.09
C GLY A 53 -12.22 -17.18 2.20
N MET A 54 -12.30 -17.37 0.88
CA MET A 54 -12.42 -16.29 -0.10
C MET A 54 -13.66 -15.43 0.13
N THR A 55 -14.82 -16.05 0.40
CA THR A 55 -16.06 -15.31 0.69
C THR A 55 -15.94 -14.45 1.95
N THR A 56 -15.32 -14.96 3.02
CA THR A 56 -15.10 -14.17 4.24
C THR A 56 -14.15 -12.98 4.04
N VAL A 57 -13.07 -13.17 3.27
CA VAL A 57 -12.12 -12.10 2.95
C VAL A 57 -12.78 -11.04 2.06
N LEU A 58 -13.59 -11.45 1.08
CA LEU A 58 -14.34 -10.53 0.21
C LEU A 58 -15.29 -9.66 1.04
N LEU A 59 -16.06 -10.26 1.95
CA LEU A 59 -16.98 -9.53 2.81
C LEU A 59 -16.25 -8.53 3.72
N ALA A 60 -15.13 -8.94 4.34
CA ALA A 60 -14.33 -8.07 5.19
C ALA A 60 -13.77 -6.86 4.41
N ASN A 61 -13.30 -7.08 3.18
CA ASN A 61 -12.77 -6.01 2.32
C ASN A 61 -13.86 -5.02 1.90
N VAL A 62 -15.06 -5.49 1.53
CA VAL A 62 -16.18 -4.61 1.17
C VAL A 62 -16.58 -3.70 2.33
N ILE A 63 -16.62 -4.24 3.56
CA ILE A 63 -16.93 -3.46 4.77
C ILE A 63 -15.83 -2.42 5.05
N ALA A 64 -14.55 -2.82 4.94
CA ALA A 64 -13.42 -1.92 5.17
C ALA A 64 -13.37 -0.78 4.13
N GLN A 65 -13.57 -1.12 2.85
CA GLN A 65 -13.60 -0.19 1.73
C GLN A 65 -14.70 0.86 1.91
N ALA A 66 -15.92 0.44 2.28
CA ALA A 66 -17.03 1.36 2.49
C ALA A 66 -16.72 2.38 3.60
N ARG A 67 -16.15 1.94 4.72
CA ARG A 67 -15.77 2.84 5.83
C ARG A 67 -14.70 3.84 5.41
N TYR A 68 -13.64 3.37 4.74
CA TYR A 68 -12.58 4.25 4.24
C TYR A 68 -13.13 5.28 3.26
N PHE A 69 -14.01 4.86 2.35
CA PHE A 69 -14.59 5.74 1.34
C PHE A 69 -15.56 6.77 1.93
N THR A 70 -16.33 6.41 2.97
CA THR A 70 -17.15 7.38 3.72
C THR A 70 -16.30 8.47 4.38
N HIS A 71 -15.10 8.13 4.88
CA HIS A 71 -14.18 9.14 5.41
C HIS A 71 -13.63 10.07 4.32
N ILE A 72 -13.33 9.55 3.12
CA ILE A 72 -12.96 10.37 1.94
C ILE A 72 -14.12 11.29 1.51
N ALA A 73 -15.35 10.79 1.54
CA ALA A 73 -16.52 11.59 1.19
C ALA A 73 -16.76 12.74 2.20
N ARG A 74 -16.44 12.53 3.49
CA ARG A 74 -16.54 13.59 4.52
C ARG A 74 -15.56 14.73 4.27
N THR A 75 -14.39 14.46 3.72
CA THR A 75 -13.42 15.50 3.34
C THR A 75 -13.74 16.14 1.99
N HIS A 76 -14.96 15.96 1.46
CA HIS A 76 -15.44 16.55 0.19
C HIS A 76 -14.62 16.13 -1.04
N MET A 77 -13.78 15.10 -0.93
CA MET A 77 -13.03 14.51 -2.04
C MET A 77 -13.89 13.54 -2.88
N ALA A 78 -15.09 13.21 -2.42
CA ALA A 78 -16.07 12.39 -3.13
C ALA A 78 -17.48 12.95 -2.85
N PRO A 79 -18.50 12.61 -3.66
CA PRO A 79 -19.84 13.15 -3.50
C PRO A 79 -20.42 12.96 -2.08
N PRO A 80 -21.05 14.00 -1.49
CA PRO A 80 -21.44 14.01 -0.08
C PRO A 80 -22.49 12.96 0.28
N PHE A 81 -23.28 12.48 -0.68
CA PHE A 81 -24.25 11.40 -0.43
C PHE A 81 -23.61 10.08 0.01
N LEU A 82 -22.30 9.88 -0.27
CA LEU A 82 -21.52 8.72 0.14
C LEU A 82 -21.00 8.83 1.59
N SER A 83 -21.10 10.02 2.19
CA SER A 83 -20.72 10.27 3.57
C SER A 83 -21.83 9.91 4.58
N VAL A 84 -23.05 9.68 4.08
CA VAL A 84 -24.26 9.41 4.88
C VAL A 84 -24.19 8.01 5.51
N ILE A 85 -24.41 7.96 6.82
CA ILE A 85 -24.49 6.71 7.59
C ILE A 85 -25.96 6.46 7.93
N ASN A 86 -26.40 5.21 7.79
CA ASN A 86 -27.75 4.82 8.18
C ASN A 86 -27.89 4.80 9.71
N GLU A 87 -28.86 5.56 10.24
CA GLU A 87 -29.11 5.72 11.68
C GLU A 87 -29.46 4.40 12.38
N LYS A 88 -30.12 3.46 11.68
CA LYS A 88 -30.54 2.18 12.28
C LYS A 88 -29.42 1.16 12.39
N THR A 89 -28.52 1.11 11.41
CA THR A 89 -27.46 0.09 11.34
C THR A 89 -26.08 0.61 11.75
N GLY A 90 -25.91 1.93 11.84
CA GLY A 90 -24.61 2.56 12.10
C GLY A 90 -23.58 2.30 11.00
N THR A 91 -24.01 1.87 9.81
CA THR A 91 -23.13 1.50 8.69
C THR A 91 -23.40 2.34 7.44
N PRO A 92 -22.36 2.66 6.64
CA PRO A 92 -22.51 3.45 5.43
C PRO A 92 -23.03 2.60 4.26
N VAL A 93 -24.32 2.24 4.31
CA VAL A 93 -24.94 1.31 3.33
C VAL A 93 -24.83 1.83 1.89
N THR A 94 -25.06 3.13 1.66
CA THR A 94 -24.96 3.75 0.33
C THR A 94 -23.56 3.61 -0.26
N ALA A 95 -22.52 3.87 0.53
CA ALA A 95 -21.14 3.71 0.09
C ALA A 95 -20.82 2.23 -0.21
N THR A 96 -21.29 1.30 0.64
CA THR A 96 -21.10 -0.14 0.42
C THR A 96 -21.69 -0.60 -0.91
N VAL A 97 -22.94 -0.24 -1.20
CA VAL A 97 -23.63 -0.66 -2.44
C VAL A 97 -22.94 -0.07 -3.67
N VAL A 98 -22.67 1.24 -3.67
CA VAL A 98 -22.05 1.92 -4.82
C VAL A 98 -20.66 1.34 -5.11
N MET A 99 -19.83 1.15 -4.08
CA MET A 99 -18.48 0.59 -4.26
C MET A 99 -18.52 -0.89 -4.68
N THR A 100 -19.48 -1.67 -4.18
CA THR A 100 -19.63 -3.08 -4.58
C THR A 100 -20.05 -3.20 -6.04
N VAL A 101 -21.01 -2.37 -6.48
CA VAL A 101 -21.43 -2.32 -7.89
C VAL A 101 -20.24 -1.94 -8.79
N ALA A 102 -19.47 -0.93 -8.40
CA ALA A 102 -18.27 -0.54 -9.13
C ALA A 102 -17.23 -1.67 -9.20
N ASN A 103 -16.98 -2.36 -8.09
CA ASN A 103 -16.07 -3.52 -8.05
C ASN A 103 -16.57 -4.66 -8.95
N CYS A 104 -17.88 -4.94 -8.98
CA CYS A 104 -18.46 -5.95 -9.85
C CYS A 104 -18.27 -5.62 -11.33
N ILE A 105 -18.44 -4.35 -11.71
CA ILE A 105 -18.19 -3.89 -13.08
C ILE A 105 -16.71 -4.10 -13.44
N ILE A 106 -15.78 -3.64 -12.60
CA ILE A 106 -14.34 -3.79 -12.86
C ILE A 106 -13.96 -5.28 -12.95
N ALA A 107 -14.47 -6.11 -12.05
CA ALA A 107 -14.20 -7.55 -12.04
C ALA A 107 -14.78 -8.28 -13.26
N PHE A 108 -15.88 -7.79 -13.85
CA PHE A 108 -16.47 -8.36 -15.06
C PHE A 108 -15.66 -8.04 -16.32
N PHE A 109 -15.08 -6.83 -16.40
CA PHE A 109 -14.34 -6.36 -17.58
C PHE A 109 -12.82 -6.58 -17.53
N THR A 110 -12.25 -7.00 -16.40
CA THR A 110 -10.80 -7.09 -16.19
C THR A 110 -10.37 -8.50 -15.81
N SER A 111 -9.28 -9.00 -16.42
CA SER A 111 -8.73 -10.31 -16.05
C SER A 111 -8.04 -10.29 -14.69
N LEU A 112 -8.03 -11.45 -14.01
CA LEU A 112 -7.43 -11.61 -12.69
C LEU A 112 -5.95 -11.24 -12.67
N ASP A 113 -5.17 -11.66 -13.67
CA ASP A 113 -3.73 -11.40 -13.72
C ASP A 113 -3.41 -9.90 -13.79
N ILE A 114 -4.17 -9.16 -14.60
CA ILE A 114 -4.03 -7.70 -14.71
C ILE A 114 -4.35 -7.04 -13.37
N LEU A 115 -5.45 -7.47 -12.73
CA LEU A 115 -5.86 -6.92 -11.44
C LEU A 115 -4.86 -7.25 -10.33
N ALA A 116 -4.33 -8.48 -10.29
CA ALA A 116 -3.33 -8.92 -9.33
C ALA A 116 -2.02 -8.13 -9.47
N ASN A 117 -1.56 -7.90 -10.71
CA ASN A 117 -0.37 -7.08 -10.97
C ASN A 117 -0.58 -5.61 -10.58
N LEU A 118 -1.73 -5.02 -10.94
CA LEU A 118 -2.07 -3.64 -10.57
C LEU A 118 -2.16 -3.44 -9.05
N VAL A 119 -2.84 -4.35 -8.36
CA VAL A 119 -2.97 -4.31 -6.89
C VAL A 119 -1.61 -4.52 -6.22
N SER A 120 -0.76 -5.39 -6.76
CA SER A 120 0.59 -5.63 -6.23
C SER A 120 1.45 -4.37 -6.34
N ILE A 121 1.50 -3.73 -7.52
CA ILE A 121 2.23 -2.45 -7.70
C ILE A 121 1.68 -1.39 -6.73
N ALA A 122 0.36 -1.22 -6.65
CA ALA A 122 -0.27 -0.24 -5.78
C ALA A 122 0.06 -0.48 -4.30
N THR A 123 0.02 -1.74 -3.86
CA THR A 123 0.29 -2.10 -2.46
C THR A 123 1.76 -1.92 -2.13
N LEU A 124 2.69 -2.34 -2.99
CA LEU A 124 4.13 -2.14 -2.82
C LEU A 124 4.50 -0.65 -2.81
N PHE A 125 3.83 0.15 -3.63
CA PHE A 125 3.99 1.60 -3.62
C PHE A 125 3.56 2.21 -2.29
N VAL A 126 2.35 1.89 -1.80
CA VAL A 126 1.87 2.37 -0.49
C VAL A 126 2.77 1.87 0.66
N TYR A 127 3.21 0.62 0.63
CA TYR A 127 4.15 0.06 1.60
C TYR A 127 5.54 0.68 1.53
N SER A 128 5.90 1.38 0.46
CA SER A 128 7.12 2.20 0.40
C SER A 128 6.89 3.61 0.97
N LEU A 129 5.69 4.19 0.77
CA LEU A 129 5.34 5.51 1.28
C LEU A 129 5.21 5.56 2.81
N VAL A 130 4.66 4.52 3.43
CA VAL A 130 4.51 4.46 4.91
C VAL A 130 5.85 4.57 5.66
N PRO A 131 6.87 3.73 5.39
CA PRO A 131 8.19 3.86 6.02
C PRO A 131 8.91 5.16 5.65
N LEU A 132 8.69 5.68 4.44
CA LEU A 132 9.18 7.01 4.06
C LEU A 132 8.58 8.09 4.96
N ALA A 133 7.26 8.07 5.19
CA ALA A 133 6.58 8.98 6.09
C ALA A 133 7.03 8.81 7.55
N LEU A 134 7.35 7.58 7.99
CA LEU A 134 7.93 7.34 9.32
C LEU A 134 9.33 7.97 9.47
N LEU A 135 10.19 7.85 8.46
CA LEU A 135 11.51 8.50 8.45
C LEU A 135 11.37 10.02 8.49
N VAL A 136 10.53 10.60 7.63
CA VAL A 136 10.24 12.04 7.66
C VAL A 136 9.74 12.44 9.05
N ARG A 137 8.75 11.73 9.61
CA ARG A 137 8.18 12.06 10.93
C ARG A 137 9.18 11.97 12.09
N ARG A 138 10.22 11.14 11.98
CA ARG A 138 11.25 10.97 13.01
C ARG A 138 12.27 12.09 13.03
N TYR A 139 12.70 12.51 11.85
CA TYR A 139 13.83 13.42 11.68
C TYR A 139 13.41 14.85 11.27
N TYR A 140 12.14 15.06 10.92
CA TYR A 140 11.60 16.37 10.58
C TYR A 140 10.53 16.83 11.58
N VAL A 141 10.68 18.07 12.06
CA VAL A 141 9.70 18.78 12.89
C VAL A 141 9.59 20.21 12.39
N SER A 142 8.39 20.61 11.94
CA SER A 142 8.13 21.98 11.51
C SER A 142 8.46 22.97 12.63
N GLY A 143 9.34 23.93 12.33
CA GLY A 143 9.74 25.02 13.24
C GLY A 143 11.02 24.76 14.05
N GLU A 144 11.41 23.50 14.28
CA GLU A 144 12.56 23.15 15.13
C GLU A 144 13.80 22.72 14.34
N THR A 145 13.61 22.07 13.19
CA THR A 145 14.74 21.56 12.39
C THR A 145 15.33 22.65 11.50
N PRO A 146 16.64 22.92 11.56
CA PRO A 146 17.29 23.91 10.69
C PRO A 146 17.18 23.50 9.21
N ASP A 147 17.02 24.48 8.32
CA ASP A 147 16.83 24.25 6.88
C ASP A 147 17.92 23.37 6.24
N LYS A 148 19.15 23.49 6.76
CA LYS A 148 20.30 22.69 6.34
C LYS A 148 20.09 21.20 6.59
N ASP A 149 19.53 20.83 7.75
CA ASP A 149 19.32 19.42 8.11
C ASP A 149 18.06 18.86 7.45
N ARG A 150 17.04 19.70 7.19
CA ARG A 150 15.90 19.35 6.32
C ARG A 150 16.37 18.99 4.91
N ASN A 151 17.20 19.83 4.29
CA ASN A 151 17.66 19.59 2.92
C ASN A 151 18.57 18.35 2.83
N LYS A 152 19.42 18.10 3.84
CA LYS A 152 20.18 16.84 3.95
C LYS A 152 19.27 15.63 4.07
N LEU A 153 18.22 15.71 4.90
CA LEU A 153 17.24 14.62 5.02
C LEU A 153 16.59 14.32 3.68
N ILE A 154 16.12 15.34 2.96
CA ILE A 154 15.52 15.17 1.64
C ILE A 154 16.53 14.52 0.69
N MET A 155 17.79 14.98 0.69
CA MET A 155 18.86 14.40 -0.12
C MET A 155 19.06 12.91 0.18
N PHE A 156 19.17 12.52 1.46
CA PHE A 156 19.35 11.12 1.84
C PHE A 156 18.14 10.26 1.47
N LEU A 157 16.92 10.76 1.66
CA LEU A 157 15.70 10.03 1.27
C LEU A 157 15.61 9.84 -0.24
N VAL A 158 15.89 10.87 -1.03
CA VAL A 158 15.92 10.78 -2.50
C VAL A 158 17.00 9.79 -2.94
N LEU A 159 18.16 9.79 -2.29
CA LEU A 159 19.26 8.87 -2.62
C LEU A 159 18.95 7.41 -2.24
N ILE A 160 18.25 7.17 -1.13
CA ILE A 160 17.69 5.84 -0.78
C ILE A 160 16.70 5.36 -1.85
N ILE A 161 15.79 6.22 -2.31
CA ILE A 161 14.81 5.85 -3.33
C ILE A 161 15.50 5.60 -4.68
N LEU A 162 16.39 6.49 -5.12
CA LEU A 162 17.12 6.35 -6.38
C LEU A 162 18.01 5.10 -6.41
N SER A 163 18.72 4.80 -5.32
CA SER A 163 19.50 3.56 -5.21
C SER A 163 18.61 2.32 -5.29
N SER A 164 17.42 2.35 -4.68
CA SER A 164 16.46 1.24 -4.72
C SER A 164 15.85 1.05 -6.12
N ILE A 165 15.51 2.15 -6.81
CA ILE A 165 15.04 2.12 -8.21
C ILE A 165 16.16 1.60 -9.11
N GLY A 166 17.40 2.05 -8.89
CA GLY A 166 18.58 1.57 -9.58
C GLY A 166 18.70 0.06 -9.52
N SER A 167 18.58 -0.54 -8.32
CA SER A 167 18.58 -2.00 -8.14
C SER A 167 17.54 -2.71 -9.02
N GLY A 168 16.31 -2.18 -9.06
CA GLY A 168 15.24 -2.76 -9.87
C GLY A 168 15.49 -2.65 -11.38
N VAL A 169 15.99 -1.49 -11.84
CA VAL A 169 16.30 -1.26 -13.26
C VAL A 169 17.48 -2.10 -13.72
N PHE A 170 18.54 -2.21 -12.92
CA PHE A 170 19.68 -3.07 -13.22
C PHE A 170 19.28 -4.55 -13.30
N TRP A 171 18.36 -4.98 -12.43
CA TRP A 171 17.79 -6.33 -12.47
C TRP A 171 16.97 -6.58 -13.74
N ALA A 172 16.20 -5.59 -14.20
CA ALA A 172 15.36 -5.72 -15.38
C ALA A 172 16.14 -5.71 -16.72
N ILE A 173 17.27 -5.00 -16.80
CA ILE A 173 18.01 -4.79 -18.06
C ILE A 173 19.14 -5.82 -18.27
N SER A 174 19.79 -6.29 -17.20
CA SER A 174 20.99 -7.13 -17.33
C SER A 174 20.70 -8.58 -16.95
N GLU A 175 20.73 -9.49 -17.92
CA GLU A 175 20.54 -10.94 -17.70
C GLU A 175 21.54 -11.55 -16.69
N HIS A 176 22.68 -10.92 -16.36
CA HIS A 176 23.71 -11.52 -15.48
C HIS A 176 24.53 -10.60 -14.56
N THR A 177 24.06 -9.39 -14.19
CA THR A 177 24.89 -8.49 -13.37
C THR A 177 24.43 -8.40 -11.92
N TRP A 178 24.67 -9.48 -11.14
CA TRP A 178 24.56 -9.45 -9.66
C TRP A 178 25.39 -8.29 -9.05
N LEU A 179 26.44 -7.85 -9.74
CA LEU A 179 27.28 -6.70 -9.38
C LEU A 179 26.48 -5.39 -9.26
N GLY A 180 25.50 -5.14 -10.12
CA GLY A 180 24.69 -3.91 -10.08
C GLY A 180 23.82 -3.85 -8.82
N CYS A 181 23.23 -4.99 -8.45
CA CYS A 181 22.50 -5.11 -7.19
C CYS A 181 23.41 -4.95 -5.96
N ILE A 182 24.63 -5.50 -5.98
CA ILE A 182 25.60 -5.28 -4.89
C ILE A 182 25.97 -3.81 -4.78
N ILE A 183 26.26 -3.13 -5.89
CA ILE A 183 26.66 -1.72 -5.89
C ILE A 183 25.51 -0.86 -5.35
N CYS A 184 24.28 -1.06 -5.84
CA CYS A 184 23.12 -0.32 -5.37
C CYS A 184 22.79 -0.64 -3.89
N ALA A 185 22.96 -1.89 -3.45
CA ALA A 185 22.82 -2.26 -2.03
C ALA A 185 23.90 -1.62 -1.15
N GLY A 186 25.13 -1.51 -1.64
CA GLY A 186 26.23 -0.79 -0.98
C GLY A 186 25.89 0.70 -0.83
N VAL A 187 25.46 1.34 -1.93
CA VAL A 187 24.99 2.74 -1.91
C VAL A 187 23.85 2.91 -0.90
N TRP A 188 22.84 2.05 -0.93
CA TRP A 188 21.73 2.08 0.04
C TRP A 188 22.21 1.96 1.49
N PHE A 189 23.15 1.05 1.77
CA PHE A 189 23.72 0.82 3.10
C PHE A 189 24.47 2.06 3.59
N PHE A 190 25.37 2.62 2.78
CA PHE A 190 26.12 3.83 3.13
C PHE A 190 25.23 5.04 3.29
N THR A 191 24.14 5.14 2.52
CA THR A 191 23.18 6.24 2.62
C THR A 191 22.36 6.14 3.91
N THR A 192 21.91 4.93 4.26
CA THR A 192 21.21 4.66 5.52
C THR A 192 22.12 4.91 6.73
N LEU A 193 23.39 4.49 6.64
CA LEU A 193 24.41 4.75 7.66
C LEU A 193 24.69 6.26 7.78
N GLY A 194 24.81 6.96 6.66
CA GLY A 194 24.98 8.42 6.63
C GLY A 194 23.82 9.15 7.28
N LEU A 195 22.58 8.72 7.01
CA LEU A 195 21.38 9.26 7.66
C LEU A 195 21.41 9.03 9.19
N ASN A 196 21.83 7.85 9.64
CA ASN A 196 21.93 7.53 11.07
C ASN A 196 23.02 8.35 11.79
N LEU A 197 24.14 8.64 11.12
CA LEU A 197 25.26 9.35 11.73
C LEU A 197 25.13 10.88 11.66
N THR A 198 24.46 11.43 10.63
CA THR A 198 24.43 12.87 10.38
C THR A 198 23.20 13.59 10.96
N LEU A 199 22.06 12.91 11.07
CA LEU A 199 20.82 13.54 11.52
C LEU A 199 20.49 13.13 12.95
N LYS A 200 20.29 14.13 13.82
CA LYS A 200 19.79 13.91 15.18
C LYS A 200 18.29 13.58 15.10
N GLU A 201 17.88 12.60 15.89
CA GLU A 201 16.47 12.22 15.98
C GLU A 201 15.65 13.36 16.59
N ALA A 202 14.69 13.90 15.84
CA ALA A 202 13.87 15.02 16.28
C ALA A 202 12.70 14.58 17.19
N ARG A 203 12.15 13.37 17.00
CA ARG A 203 11.07 12.82 17.84
C ARG A 203 11.35 11.42 18.34
N LYS A 204 11.49 11.24 19.66
CA LYS A 204 11.44 9.89 20.27
C LYS A 204 9.98 9.41 20.41
N PRO A 205 9.68 8.12 20.19
CA PRO A 205 8.32 7.63 20.24
C PRO A 205 7.87 7.53 21.71
N LYS A 206 6.66 7.99 22.02
CA LYS A 206 6.14 7.98 23.42
C LYS A 206 5.60 6.62 23.87
N VAL A 207 5.20 5.74 22.95
CA VAL A 207 4.48 4.48 23.29
C VAL A 207 5.04 3.27 22.53
N TRP A 208 5.18 3.37 21.22
CA TRP A 208 5.76 2.30 20.40
C TRP A 208 6.65 2.89 19.32
N GLY A 209 7.89 2.41 19.24
CA GLY A 209 8.86 2.78 18.21
C GLY A 209 9.24 1.56 17.40
N THR A 210 9.44 1.73 16.10
CA THR A 210 10.00 0.67 15.25
C THR A 210 11.37 0.26 15.76
N PRO A 211 11.60 -1.03 16.07
CA PRO A 211 12.92 -1.53 16.42
C PRO A 211 13.86 -1.36 15.21
N LEU A 212 15.13 -1.00 15.45
CA LEU A 212 16.14 -0.71 14.42
C LEU A 212 15.79 0.47 13.48
N MET A 213 15.32 1.59 14.02
CA MET A 213 15.30 2.85 13.25
C MET A 213 16.74 3.35 13.02
N PRO A 214 17.15 3.83 11.83
CA PRO A 214 16.40 3.99 10.56
C PRO A 214 16.45 2.78 9.60
N TRP A 215 17.18 1.72 9.95
CA TRP A 215 17.45 0.56 9.10
C TRP A 215 16.20 -0.22 8.67
N LEU A 216 15.27 -0.47 9.59
CA LEU A 216 14.07 -1.26 9.28
C LEU A 216 13.14 -0.53 8.30
N PRO A 217 12.80 0.77 8.49
CA PRO A 217 12.07 1.53 7.48
C PRO A 217 12.80 1.64 6.13
N SER A 218 14.11 1.90 6.11
CA SER A 218 14.84 2.04 4.84
C SER A 218 14.96 0.72 4.09
N ALA A 219 15.09 -0.41 4.79
CA ALA A 219 15.10 -1.75 4.19
C ALA A 219 13.73 -2.09 3.59
N SER A 220 12.65 -1.73 4.27
CA SER A 220 11.30 -1.91 3.74
C SER A 220 11.11 -1.15 2.43
N ILE A 221 11.60 0.10 2.32
CA ILE A 221 11.54 0.87 1.05
C ILE A 221 12.31 0.14 -0.04
N ALA A 222 13.56 -0.28 0.26
CA ALA A 222 14.41 -0.92 -0.73
C ALA A 222 13.82 -2.23 -1.27
N ILE A 223 13.34 -3.11 -0.38
CA ILE A 223 12.73 -4.39 -0.76
C ILE A 223 11.45 -4.16 -1.57
N ASN A 224 10.57 -3.27 -1.13
CA ASN A 224 9.32 -3.01 -1.83
C ASN A 224 9.55 -2.44 -3.23
N VAL A 225 10.48 -1.49 -3.37
CA VAL A 225 10.82 -0.89 -4.67
C VAL A 225 11.51 -1.91 -5.58
N PHE A 226 12.36 -2.78 -5.04
CA PHE A 226 13.01 -3.84 -5.82
C PHE A 226 12.00 -4.86 -6.37
N ILE A 227 11.08 -5.35 -5.52
CA ILE A 227 10.02 -6.28 -5.94
C ILE A 227 9.10 -5.60 -6.96
N MET A 228 8.76 -4.33 -6.73
CA MET A 228 7.95 -3.55 -7.65
C MET A 228 8.60 -3.45 -9.04
N GLY A 229 9.93 -3.29 -9.10
CA GLY A 229 10.70 -3.28 -10.36
C GLY A 229 10.77 -4.63 -11.08
N SER A 230 10.39 -5.73 -10.43
CA SER A 230 10.34 -7.06 -11.04
C SER A 230 8.99 -7.38 -11.71
N ILE A 231 8.02 -6.47 -11.63
CA ILE A 231 6.69 -6.62 -12.24
C ILE A 231 6.72 -6.13 -13.69
N ASP A 232 5.93 -6.77 -14.55
CA ASP A 232 5.84 -6.49 -15.99
C ASP A 232 5.61 -4.99 -16.33
N GLY A 233 6.31 -4.51 -17.36
CA GLY A 233 6.29 -3.12 -17.79
C GLY A 233 4.93 -2.63 -18.29
N ALA A 234 4.12 -3.50 -18.91
CA ALA A 234 2.78 -3.10 -19.33
C ALA A 234 1.86 -2.82 -18.13
N SER A 235 2.09 -3.49 -17.00
CA SER A 235 1.36 -3.23 -15.76
C SER A 235 1.73 -1.87 -15.15
N PHE A 236 2.99 -1.42 -15.29
CA PHE A 236 3.40 -0.08 -14.89
C PHE A 236 2.72 1.02 -15.72
N VAL A 237 2.57 0.83 -17.03
CA VAL A 237 1.86 1.80 -17.89
C VAL A 237 0.39 1.91 -17.48
N ARG A 238 -0.29 0.78 -17.23
CA ARG A 238 -1.68 0.80 -16.75
C ARG A 238 -1.80 1.50 -15.39
N PHE A 239 -0.90 1.18 -14.45
CA PHE A 239 -0.87 1.80 -13.13
C PHE A 239 -0.61 3.31 -13.21
N SER A 240 0.32 3.76 -14.05
CA SER A 240 0.65 5.18 -14.20
C SER A 240 -0.50 5.96 -14.84
N VAL A 241 -1.19 5.38 -15.84
CA VAL A 241 -2.39 5.98 -16.44
C VAL A 241 -3.51 6.12 -15.40
N CYS A 242 -3.82 5.05 -14.65
CA CYS A 242 -4.83 5.12 -13.60
C CYS A 242 -4.48 6.14 -12.50
N THR A 243 -3.21 6.19 -12.10
CA THR A 243 -2.73 7.16 -11.11
C THR A 243 -2.81 8.59 -11.64
N ALA A 244 -2.47 8.82 -12.92
CA ALA A 244 -2.58 10.14 -13.55
C ALA A 244 -4.03 10.61 -13.59
N ILE A 245 -4.98 9.73 -13.96
CA ILE A 245 -6.42 10.05 -13.94
C ILE A 245 -6.86 10.43 -12.52
N LEU A 246 -6.46 9.66 -11.51
CA LEU A 246 -6.79 9.96 -10.11
C LEU A 246 -6.17 11.28 -9.63
N LEU A 247 -4.94 11.59 -10.06
CA LEU A 247 -4.28 12.85 -9.74
C LEU A 247 -4.97 14.05 -10.42
N ILE A 248 -5.39 13.91 -11.68
CA ILE A 248 -6.16 14.95 -12.37
C ILE A 248 -7.48 15.19 -11.64
N TYR A 249 -8.21 14.13 -11.27
CA TYR A 249 -9.41 14.25 -10.47
C TYR A 249 -9.14 14.93 -9.11
N TYR A 250 -8.07 14.54 -8.43
CA TYR A 250 -7.67 15.15 -7.17
C TYR A 250 -7.35 16.64 -7.32
N LEU A 251 -6.59 17.05 -8.33
CA LEU A 251 -6.22 18.46 -8.52
C LEU A 251 -7.41 19.33 -8.96
N LEU A 252 -8.27 18.82 -9.84
CA LEU A 252 -9.41 19.57 -10.35
C LEU A 252 -10.55 19.65 -9.34
N VAL A 253 -10.95 18.51 -8.77
CA VAL A 253 -12.14 18.41 -7.91
C VAL A 253 -11.75 18.33 -6.45
N GLY A 254 -10.87 17.37 -6.09
CA GLY A 254 -10.56 17.08 -4.69
C GLY A 254 -9.94 18.26 -3.95
N LEU A 255 -8.97 18.94 -4.55
CA LEU A 255 -8.25 20.06 -3.95
C LEU A 255 -9.16 21.28 -3.78
N HIS A 256 -9.93 21.63 -4.82
CA HIS A 256 -10.87 22.75 -4.76
C HIS A 256 -11.98 22.48 -3.73
N ALA A 257 -12.59 21.29 -3.76
CA ALA A 257 -13.64 20.93 -2.82
C ALA A 257 -13.14 20.87 -1.36
N THR A 258 -11.91 20.39 -1.14
CA THR A 258 -11.29 20.39 0.21
C THR A 258 -10.96 21.80 0.67
N TYR A 259 -10.45 22.65 -0.23
CA TYR A 259 -10.11 24.05 0.07
C TYR A 259 -11.36 24.87 0.39
N ASP A 260 -12.42 24.74 -0.41
CA ASP A 260 -13.70 25.41 -0.19
C ASP A 260 -14.32 24.97 1.14
N GLY A 261 -14.28 23.66 1.45
CA GLY A 261 -14.72 23.13 2.74
C GLY A 261 -13.91 23.66 3.93
N ALA A 262 -12.58 23.80 3.79
CA ALA A 262 -11.74 24.38 4.84
C ALA A 262 -12.06 25.87 5.07
N LYS A 263 -12.30 26.62 4.00
CA LYS A 263 -12.63 28.05 4.06
C LYS A 263 -14.01 28.31 4.70
N GLU A 264 -14.98 27.42 4.48
CA GLU A 264 -16.27 27.48 5.17
C GLU A 264 -16.15 27.24 6.68
N ILE A 265 -15.29 26.31 7.10
CA ILE A 265 -15.02 26.04 8.53
C ILE A 265 -14.36 27.26 9.18
N GLU A 266 -13.37 27.87 8.51
CA GLU A 266 -12.68 29.05 8.99
C GLU A 266 -13.65 30.25 9.14
N SER A 267 -14.47 30.51 8.12
CA SER A 267 -15.50 31.57 8.15
C SER A 267 -16.52 31.38 9.28
N LYS A 268 -16.98 30.13 9.52
CA LYS A 268 -17.88 29.84 10.65
C LYS A 268 -17.18 30.04 12.00
N GLY A 269 -15.91 29.65 12.13
CA GLY A 269 -15.12 29.84 13.34
C GLY A 269 -14.94 31.31 13.71
N THR A 270 -14.63 32.17 12.73
CA THR A 270 -14.51 33.62 12.91
C THR A 270 -15.83 34.25 13.35
N ASN A 271 -16.96 33.90 12.71
CA ASN A 271 -18.27 34.43 13.09
C ASN A 271 -18.68 34.04 14.53
N THR A 272 -18.33 32.84 15.01
CA THR A 272 -18.60 32.44 16.40
C THR A 272 -17.75 33.20 17.41
N THR A 273 -16.46 33.41 17.13
CA THR A 273 -15.59 34.20 18.02
C THR A 273 -16.00 35.67 18.08
N ASP A 274 -16.49 36.23 16.99
CA ASP A 274 -16.97 37.61 16.95
C ASP A 274 -18.27 37.77 17.76
N ILE A 275 -19.17 36.78 17.74
CA ILE A 275 -20.39 36.77 18.56
C ILE A 275 -20.05 36.62 20.06
N GLU A 276 -19.09 35.76 20.42
CA GLU A 276 -18.65 35.61 21.81
C GLU A 276 -17.86 36.83 22.34
N ALA A 277 -17.20 37.60 21.46
CA ALA A 277 -16.50 38.83 21.84
C ALA A 277 -17.44 40.04 22.01
N ILE A 278 -18.67 39.96 21.50
CA ILE A 278 -19.71 41.01 21.62
C ILE A 278 -20.69 40.73 22.78
N ALA A 279 -20.70 39.51 23.33
CA ALA A 279 -21.52 39.08 24.47
C ALA A 279 -20.84 39.32 25.82
#